data_AF-A0A916BCT1-F1
#
_entry.id   AF-A0A916BCT1-F1
#
_cell.length_a   1.000
_cell.length_b   1.000
_cell.length_c   1.000
_cell.angle_alpha   90.00
_cell.angle_beta   90.00
_cell.angle_gamma   90.00
#
_symmetry.space_group_name_H-M   'P 1'
#
loop_
_entity.id
_entity.type
_entity.pdbx_description
1 polymer ?
#
loop_
_entity_poly.entity_id
_entity_poly.type
_entity_poly.pdbx_seq_one_letter_code
_entity_poly.pdbx_strand_id
1 'polypeptide(L)'
;MNIKTKLSRSLSAIALVVAVSAGPATAESIQPLHPVKEINPALAELGKKLFFDPRLSKSGFISCNSCHNLSMGGTDNLKTSIGHSWQQGLINAPTVLNSSLNLAQFWDGQAADLKAQAKVTAAIAEFEKTLVTLNSRFDKWLLGKQEAYPLQGWRLHHLSQWPGGGGELVPENGRRGALRDHQSGRGA
;
A
#
# COMPACT_ATOMS: atom_id res chain seq x y z
N MET A 1 -72.07 15.78 -49.33
CA MET A 1 -70.68 15.64 -49.85
C MET A 1 -69.90 14.79 -48.84
N ASN A 2 -69.18 13.78 -49.32
CA ASN A 2 -68.89 12.51 -48.65
C ASN A 2 -67.89 12.54 -47.47
N ILE A 3 -68.25 11.79 -46.42
CA ILE A 3 -67.37 11.23 -45.38
C ILE A 3 -66.79 9.93 -45.93
N LYS A 4 -65.46 9.76 -45.98
CA LYS A 4 -64.81 8.43 -46.06
C LYS A 4 -63.52 8.39 -45.24
N THR A 5 -63.54 7.49 -44.27
CA THR A 5 -62.50 6.99 -43.37
C THR A 5 -61.48 6.11 -44.08
N LYS A 6 -60.19 6.18 -43.69
CA LYS A 6 -59.16 5.11 -43.76
C LYS A 6 -58.07 5.45 -42.72
N LEU A 7 -58.10 4.89 -41.50
CA LEU A 7 -57.70 3.56 -41.06
C LEU A 7 -56.21 3.20 -41.30
N SER A 8 -55.48 3.16 -40.18
CA SER A 8 -54.44 2.18 -39.79
C SER A 8 -53.16 2.05 -40.63
N ARG A 9 -52.04 2.31 -39.96
CA ARG A 9 -50.88 1.39 -39.90
C ARG A 9 -49.95 1.79 -38.74
N SER A 10 -50.25 1.30 -37.54
CA SER A 10 -49.28 1.26 -36.45
C SER A 10 -48.26 0.16 -36.75
N LEU A 11 -47.03 0.55 -37.05
CA LEU A 11 -45.88 -0.35 -37.11
C LEU A 11 -45.33 -0.49 -35.68
N SER A 12 -45.64 -1.60 -35.03
CA SER A 12 -44.96 -2.00 -33.78
C SER A 12 -43.50 -2.26 -34.07
N ALA A 13 -42.62 -1.38 -33.57
CA ALA A 13 -41.20 -1.65 -33.49
C ALA A 13 -40.95 -2.59 -32.29
N ILE A 14 -40.69 -3.87 -32.57
CA ILE A 14 -40.16 -4.81 -31.59
C ILE A 14 -38.67 -4.50 -31.44
N ALA A 15 -38.31 -3.74 -30.40
CA ALA A 15 -36.93 -3.55 -30.01
C ALA A 15 -36.46 -4.79 -29.21
N LEU A 16 -35.53 -5.54 -29.80
CA LEU A 16 -34.86 -6.67 -29.15
C LEU A 16 -33.96 -6.13 -28.03
N VAL A 17 -34.34 -6.37 -26.78
CA VAL A 17 -33.50 -6.05 -25.62
C VAL A 17 -32.40 -7.10 -25.53
N VAL A 18 -31.18 -6.75 -25.95
CA VAL A 18 -29.98 -7.53 -25.64
C VAL A 18 -29.66 -7.29 -24.17
N ALA A 19 -29.92 -8.30 -23.33
CA ALA A 19 -29.46 -8.30 -21.96
C ALA A 19 -27.92 -8.44 -21.96
N VAL A 20 -27.22 -7.33 -21.80
CA VAL A 20 -25.80 -7.34 -21.45
C VAL A 20 -25.71 -7.82 -20.01
N SER A 21 -25.46 -9.10 -19.82
CA SER A 21 -25.10 -9.67 -18.52
C SER A 21 -23.65 -9.26 -18.21
N ALA A 22 -23.46 -8.07 -17.65
CA ALA A 22 -22.22 -7.76 -16.96
C ALA A 22 -22.20 -8.60 -15.67
N GLY A 23 -21.48 -9.72 -15.70
CA GLY A 23 -21.18 -10.48 -14.49
C GLY A 23 -20.41 -9.59 -13.49
N PRO A 24 -20.58 -9.77 -12.18
CA PRO A 24 -19.88 -8.95 -11.22
C PRO A 24 -18.39 -9.33 -11.24
N ALA A 25 -17.56 -8.46 -11.82
CA ALA A 25 -16.14 -8.47 -11.52
C ALA A 25 -15.97 -7.87 -10.12
N THR A 26 -16.15 -8.70 -9.09
CA THR A 26 -15.68 -8.38 -7.73
C THR A 26 -14.16 -8.52 -7.76
N ALA A 27 -13.47 -7.58 -8.41
CA ALA A 27 -12.04 -7.44 -8.21
C ALA A 27 -11.86 -7.18 -6.71
N GLU A 28 -11.28 -8.14 -5.99
CA GLU A 28 -10.93 -7.93 -4.59
C GLU A 28 -10.09 -6.64 -4.50
N SER A 29 -10.35 -5.85 -3.45
CA SER A 29 -9.70 -4.54 -3.30
C SER A 29 -8.18 -4.61 -3.17
N ILE A 30 -7.63 -5.81 -2.98
CA ILE A 30 -6.21 -6.09 -2.83
C ILE A 30 -5.78 -7.00 -3.98
N GLN A 31 -4.67 -6.66 -4.63
CA GLN A 31 -4.11 -7.41 -5.75
C GLN A 31 -2.75 -7.99 -5.39
N PRO A 32 -2.34 -9.13 -5.98
CA PRO A 32 -0.99 -9.66 -5.80
C PRO A 32 0.07 -8.63 -6.19
N LEU A 33 1.18 -8.60 -5.45
CA LEU A 33 2.33 -7.81 -5.85
C LEU A 33 2.95 -8.39 -7.13
N HIS A 34 3.31 -7.52 -8.07
CA HIS A 34 3.96 -7.89 -9.32
C HIS A 34 5.41 -7.39 -9.35
N PRO A 35 6.31 -8.09 -10.04
CA PRO A 35 7.66 -7.58 -10.30
C PRO A 35 7.60 -6.19 -10.95
N VAL A 36 8.48 -5.29 -10.52
CA VAL A 36 8.60 -3.98 -11.15
C VAL A 36 9.08 -4.14 -12.58
N LYS A 37 8.32 -3.57 -13.52
CA LYS A 37 8.50 -3.78 -14.96
C LYS A 37 9.61 -2.90 -15.55
N GLU A 38 9.75 -1.68 -15.06
CA GLU A 38 10.68 -0.68 -15.59
C GLU A 38 11.67 -0.27 -14.49
N ILE A 39 12.90 -0.77 -14.58
CA ILE A 39 14.01 -0.42 -13.68
C ILE A 39 15.22 -0.07 -14.55
N ASN A 40 15.91 1.03 -14.24
CA ASN A 40 17.24 1.32 -14.77
C ASN A 40 18.30 0.57 -13.92
N PRO A 41 18.90 -0.52 -14.42
CA PRO A 41 19.77 -1.37 -13.61
C PRO A 41 21.05 -0.67 -13.17
N ALA A 42 21.61 0.21 -14.00
CA ALA A 42 22.82 0.95 -13.65
C ALA A 42 22.55 1.97 -12.53
N LEU A 43 21.41 2.64 -12.58
CA LEU A 43 20.99 3.59 -11.56
C LEU A 43 20.59 2.89 -10.26
N ALA A 44 19.91 1.74 -10.33
CA ALA A 44 19.61 0.90 -9.17
C ALA A 44 20.87 0.35 -8.51
N GLU A 45 21.88 -0.06 -9.28
CA GLU A 45 23.16 -0.54 -8.71
C GLU A 45 23.92 0.59 -8.00
N LEU A 46 23.88 1.81 -8.56
CA LEU A 46 24.40 2.99 -7.86
C LEU A 46 23.60 3.27 -6.58
N GLY A 47 22.26 3.20 -6.66
CA GLY A 47 21.37 3.36 -5.52
C GLY A 47 21.67 2.38 -4.39
N LYS A 48 21.88 1.11 -4.72
CA LYS A 48 22.29 0.07 -3.76
C LYS A 48 23.58 0.47 -3.07
N LYS A 49 24.61 0.88 -3.81
CA LYS A 49 25.88 1.32 -3.20
C LYS A 49 25.66 2.47 -2.23
N LEU A 50 24.86 3.47 -2.61
CA LEU A 50 24.54 4.63 -1.78
C LEU A 50 23.72 4.26 -0.53
N PHE A 51 22.76 3.33 -0.65
CA PHE A 51 21.94 2.85 0.47
C PHE A 51 22.78 2.25 1.61
N PHE A 52 23.89 1.60 1.26
CA PHE A 52 24.84 1.00 2.20
C PHE A 52 26.07 1.87 2.50
N ASP A 53 26.20 3.07 1.94
CA ASP A 53 27.38 3.92 2.11
C ASP A 53 27.25 4.83 3.34
N PRO A 54 27.98 4.59 4.43
CA PRO A 54 27.86 5.40 5.63
C PRO A 54 28.49 6.80 5.47
N ARG A 55 29.28 7.03 4.42
CA ARG A 55 29.93 8.32 4.13
C ARG A 55 28.92 9.40 3.73
N LEU A 56 27.68 9.04 3.45
CA LEU A 56 26.58 9.99 3.26
C LEU A 56 26.16 10.65 4.58
N SER A 57 26.47 10.04 5.73
CA SER A 57 26.23 10.64 7.04
C SER A 57 27.36 11.56 7.49
N LYS A 58 27.03 12.57 8.30
CA LYS A 58 28.02 13.45 8.93
C LYS A 58 29.02 12.68 9.80
N SER A 59 28.61 11.58 10.45
CA SER A 59 29.51 10.76 11.26
C SER A 59 30.37 9.80 10.45
N GLY A 60 30.02 9.49 9.20
CA GLY A 60 30.67 8.43 8.43
C GLY A 60 30.38 7.01 8.94
N PHE A 61 29.42 6.85 9.87
CA PHE A 61 29.07 5.57 10.50
C PHE A 61 27.62 5.13 10.25
N ILE A 62 26.75 6.01 9.74
CA ILE A 62 25.31 5.74 9.56
C ILE A 62 24.98 5.73 8.06
N SER A 63 24.28 4.70 7.62
CA SER A 63 23.75 4.57 6.25
C SER A 63 22.23 4.40 6.27
N CYS A 64 21.57 4.35 5.11
CA CYS A 64 20.13 4.03 5.04
C CYS A 64 19.85 2.66 5.68
N ASN A 65 20.72 1.67 5.45
CA ASN A 65 20.60 0.34 6.03
C ASN A 65 20.77 0.28 7.56
N SER A 66 21.30 1.34 8.20
CA SER A 66 21.42 1.40 9.66
C SER A 66 20.05 1.49 10.34
N CYS A 67 19.12 2.26 9.75
CA CYS A 67 17.75 2.40 10.27
C CYS A 67 16.74 1.54 9.48
N HIS A 68 17.03 1.22 8.23
CA HIS A 68 16.18 0.44 7.34
C HIS A 68 16.86 -0.87 6.94
N ASN A 69 17.18 -1.70 7.94
CA ASN A 69 18.03 -2.86 7.76
C ASN A 69 17.32 -3.95 6.95
N LEU A 70 17.80 -4.23 5.74
CA LEU A 70 17.18 -5.20 4.84
C LEU A 70 17.24 -6.64 5.39
N SER A 71 18.16 -6.95 6.29
CA SER A 71 18.23 -8.26 6.98
C SER A 71 17.22 -8.39 8.12
N MET A 72 16.56 -7.30 8.52
CA MET A 72 15.59 -7.25 9.62
C MET A 72 14.22 -6.73 9.15
N GLY A 73 13.83 -7.06 7.92
CA GLY A 73 12.52 -6.66 7.38
C GLY A 73 12.44 -5.19 6.96
N GLY A 74 13.58 -4.54 6.72
CA GLY A 74 13.66 -3.16 6.25
C GLY A 74 13.52 -2.11 7.36
N THR A 75 13.64 -2.49 8.63
CA THR A 75 13.62 -1.60 9.80
C THR A 75 14.77 -1.91 10.76
N ASP A 76 15.00 -1.06 11.76
CA ASP A 76 15.97 -1.28 12.84
C ASP A 76 15.39 -1.99 14.06
N ASN A 77 14.09 -2.28 14.05
CA ASN A 77 13.34 -2.90 15.15
C ASN A 77 13.47 -2.14 16.50
N LEU A 78 13.68 -0.82 16.45
CA LEU A 78 13.70 0.05 17.62
C LEU A 78 12.38 0.81 17.78
N LYS A 79 12.08 1.28 19.00
CA LYS A 79 10.93 2.17 19.22
C LYS A 79 11.04 3.45 18.38
N THR A 80 12.23 4.02 18.35
CA THR A 80 12.64 5.12 17.48
C THR A 80 14.13 4.96 17.16
N SER A 81 14.54 5.36 15.97
CA SER A 81 15.90 5.14 15.49
C SER A 81 16.94 5.96 16.23
N ILE A 82 18.18 5.48 16.23
CA ILE A 82 19.34 6.19 16.78
C ILE A 82 20.13 6.81 15.64
N GLY A 83 20.27 8.14 15.66
CA GLY A 83 20.95 8.92 14.65
C GLY A 83 22.35 9.37 15.04
N HIS A 84 22.79 10.47 14.43
CA HIS A 84 24.08 11.09 14.68
C HIS A 84 24.30 11.39 16.17
N SER A 85 25.52 11.19 16.67
CA SER A 85 25.87 11.41 18.08
C SER A 85 25.00 10.63 19.07
N TRP A 86 24.54 9.43 18.69
CA TRP A 86 23.68 8.56 19.51
C TRP A 86 22.36 9.20 19.93
N GLN A 87 21.88 10.18 19.16
CA GLN A 87 20.63 10.87 19.46
C GLN A 87 19.44 10.00 19.06
N GLN A 88 18.49 9.82 19.98
CA GLN A 88 17.25 9.10 19.73
C GLN A 88 16.26 9.99 18.96
N GLY A 89 15.72 9.46 17.86
CA GLY A 89 14.71 10.14 17.05
C GLY A 89 13.32 10.18 17.72
N LEU A 90 12.42 10.95 17.12
CA LEU A 90 11.04 11.16 17.61
C LEU A 90 10.05 10.11 17.13
N ILE A 91 10.36 9.43 16.03
CA ILE A 91 9.46 8.50 15.33
C ILE A 91 10.21 7.21 14.99
N ASN A 92 9.44 6.14 14.80
CA ASN A 92 9.96 4.85 14.32
C ASN A 92 10.36 4.96 12.84
N ALA A 93 11.42 4.23 12.45
CA ALA A 93 11.79 4.05 11.05
C ALA A 93 10.85 3.02 10.38
N PRO A 94 9.99 3.44 9.44
CA PRO A 94 9.12 2.52 8.73
C PRO A 94 9.93 1.58 7.84
N THR A 95 9.34 0.49 7.36
CA THR A 95 10.05 -0.40 6.44
C THR A 95 10.25 0.26 5.07
N VAL A 96 11.41 0.02 4.45
CA VAL A 96 11.66 0.34 3.03
C VAL A 96 11.10 -0.70 2.08
N LEU A 97 10.68 -1.87 2.59
CA LEU A 97 10.11 -2.92 1.75
C LEU A 97 8.72 -2.49 1.27
N ASN A 98 8.49 -2.56 -0.05
CA ASN A 98 7.27 -2.11 -0.73
C ASN A 98 6.97 -0.60 -0.59
N SER A 99 7.89 0.22 -0.06
CA SER A 99 7.64 1.65 0.18
C SER A 99 7.35 2.43 -1.10
N SER A 100 7.89 1.99 -2.24
CA SER A 100 7.63 2.60 -3.55
C SER A 100 6.17 2.50 -4.02
N LEU A 101 5.36 1.68 -3.35
CA LEU A 101 3.94 1.50 -3.63
C LEU A 101 3.05 2.39 -2.74
N ASN A 102 3.63 3.09 -1.76
CA ASN A 102 2.89 4.01 -0.90
C ASN A 102 2.47 5.27 -1.66
N LEU A 103 1.26 5.77 -1.38
CA LEU A 103 0.77 7.03 -1.96
C LEU A 103 1.60 8.25 -1.52
N ALA A 104 2.18 8.20 -0.32
CA ALA A 104 3.03 9.24 0.23
C ALA A 104 4.30 8.64 0.85
N GLN A 105 5.40 9.37 0.75
CA GLN A 105 6.68 9.05 1.38
C GLN A 105 6.85 9.90 2.65
N PHE A 106 7.52 9.34 3.66
CA PHE A 106 7.59 9.87 5.03
C PHE A 106 6.23 9.91 5.76
N TRP A 107 6.30 10.04 7.09
CA TRP A 107 5.11 10.15 7.94
C TRP A 107 4.33 11.46 7.72
N ASP A 108 4.95 12.47 7.10
CA ASP A 108 4.41 13.80 6.88
C ASP A 108 4.28 14.21 5.39
N GLY A 109 4.63 13.32 4.45
CA GLY A 109 4.47 13.55 3.02
C GLY A 109 5.45 14.54 2.39
N GLN A 110 6.50 14.97 3.09
CA GLN A 110 7.40 16.03 2.61
C GLN A 110 8.63 15.50 1.86
N ALA A 111 8.76 15.84 0.58
CA ALA A 111 10.02 15.76 -0.15
C ALA A 111 10.18 17.00 -1.05
N ALA A 112 10.50 18.15 -0.46
CA ALA A 112 10.72 19.39 -1.21
C ALA A 112 12.23 19.68 -1.40
N ASP A 113 12.59 19.90 -2.67
CA ASP A 113 13.78 20.54 -3.23
C ASP A 113 15.08 19.73 -3.42
N LEU A 114 15.29 19.33 -4.69
CA LEU A 114 16.15 18.24 -5.15
C LEU A 114 16.87 18.62 -6.45
N LYS A 115 17.95 19.42 -6.46
CA LYS A 115 18.79 19.54 -7.70
C LYS A 115 20.12 18.79 -7.61
N ALA A 116 20.85 18.95 -6.50
CA ALA A 116 22.00 18.10 -6.20
C ALA A 116 21.56 16.80 -5.50
N GLN A 117 20.57 16.90 -4.61
CA GLN A 117 19.93 15.77 -3.96
C GLN A 117 19.23 14.87 -5.00
N ALA A 118 18.64 15.44 -6.08
CA ALA A 118 17.91 14.67 -7.09
C ALA A 118 18.67 13.48 -7.67
N LYS A 119 20.00 13.58 -7.87
CA LYS A 119 20.76 12.46 -8.46
C LYS A 119 21.00 11.34 -7.46
N VAL A 120 21.37 11.70 -6.22
CA VAL A 120 21.57 10.73 -5.14
C VAL A 120 20.23 10.11 -4.74
N THR A 121 19.18 10.91 -4.57
CA THR A 121 17.84 10.42 -4.24
C THR A 121 17.22 9.64 -5.39
N ALA A 122 17.41 10.02 -6.66
CA ALA A 122 16.90 9.23 -7.78
C ALA A 122 17.58 7.86 -7.84
N ALA A 123 18.90 7.79 -7.59
CA ALA A 123 19.59 6.51 -7.54
C ALA A 123 19.05 5.62 -6.41
N ILE A 124 18.93 6.15 -5.19
CA ILE A 124 18.39 5.41 -4.05
C ILE A 124 16.94 4.99 -4.30
N ALA A 125 16.08 5.88 -4.79
CA ALA A 125 14.69 5.57 -5.12
C ALA A 125 14.57 4.48 -6.21
N GLU A 126 15.46 4.51 -7.21
CA GLU A 126 15.51 3.47 -8.23
C GLU A 126 15.88 2.10 -7.65
N PHE A 127 16.77 2.07 -6.65
CA PHE A 127 17.07 0.86 -5.89
C PHE A 127 15.88 0.43 -5.03
N GLU A 128 15.21 1.35 -4.32
CA GLU A 128 14.08 1.04 -3.46
C GLU A 128 12.89 0.44 -4.21
N LYS A 129 12.67 0.83 -5.48
CA LYS A 129 11.69 0.15 -6.35
C LYS A 129 11.93 -1.35 -6.47
N THR A 130 13.17 -1.81 -6.32
CA THR A 130 13.50 -3.25 -6.40
C THR A 130 13.15 -4.01 -5.12
N LEU A 131 12.89 -3.31 -4.02
CA LEU A 131 12.66 -3.88 -2.69
C LEU A 131 11.20 -4.30 -2.48
N VAL A 132 10.66 -5.10 -3.40
CA VAL A 132 9.28 -5.59 -3.35
C VAL A 132 9.23 -7.03 -2.82
N THR A 133 8.36 -7.31 -1.86
CA THR A 133 8.24 -8.64 -1.23
C THR A 133 7.23 -9.51 -1.97
N LEU A 134 7.62 -9.95 -3.17
CA LEU A 134 6.77 -10.80 -4.02
C LEU A 134 6.55 -12.19 -3.42
N ASN A 135 5.48 -12.85 -3.88
CA ASN A 135 5.16 -14.25 -3.57
C ASN A 135 4.83 -14.50 -2.09
N SER A 136 4.20 -13.52 -1.45
CA SER A 136 3.66 -13.71 -0.11
C SER A 136 2.66 -14.88 -0.10
N ARG A 137 2.43 -15.51 1.06
CA ARG A 137 1.38 -16.55 1.18
C ARG A 137 0.02 -16.02 0.74
N PHE A 138 -0.24 -14.74 1.01
CA PHE A 138 -1.47 -14.07 0.61
C PHE A 138 -1.52 -13.83 -0.91
N ASP A 139 -0.41 -13.42 -1.54
CA ASP A 139 -0.33 -13.29 -3.02
C ASP A 139 -0.63 -14.63 -3.70
N LYS A 140 -0.07 -15.73 -3.16
CA LYS A 140 -0.34 -17.08 -3.67
C LYS A 140 -1.81 -17.47 -3.53
N TRP A 141 -2.44 -17.09 -2.42
CA TRP A 141 -3.86 -17.32 -2.19
C TRP A 141 -4.74 -16.51 -3.15
N LEU A 142 -4.44 -15.23 -3.38
CA LEU A 142 -5.11 -14.38 -4.38
C LEU A 142 -4.99 -14.96 -5.80
N LEU A 143 -3.89 -15.66 -6.09
CA LEU A 143 -3.67 -16.39 -7.35
C LEU A 143 -4.36 -17.77 -7.38
N GLY A 144 -5.23 -18.08 -6.42
CA GLY A 144 -6.00 -19.33 -6.37
C GLY A 144 -5.27 -20.53 -5.79
N LYS A 145 -4.08 -20.37 -5.21
CA LYS A 145 -3.31 -21.47 -4.57
C LYS A 145 -3.82 -21.70 -3.15
N GLN A 146 -4.92 -22.44 -3.03
CA GLN A 146 -5.73 -22.63 -1.81
C GLN A 146 -4.96 -23.19 -0.59
N GLU A 147 -3.83 -23.88 -0.82
CA GLU A 147 -2.94 -24.38 0.23
C GLU A 147 -2.23 -23.27 1.05
N ALA A 148 -2.19 -22.03 0.53
CA ALA A 148 -1.25 -21.02 1.00
C ALA A 148 -1.69 -20.23 2.25
N TYR A 149 -3.01 -20.14 2.54
CA TYR A 149 -3.54 -19.28 3.61
C TYR A 149 -4.72 -19.92 4.36
N PRO A 150 -4.68 -20.03 5.71
CA PRO A 150 -5.80 -20.57 6.47
C PRO A 150 -6.99 -19.59 6.46
N LEU A 151 -8.13 -20.05 5.93
CA LEU A 151 -9.34 -19.24 5.72
C LEU A 151 -9.94 -18.64 7.01
N GLN A 152 -9.61 -19.17 8.20
CA GLN A 152 -10.05 -18.59 9.47
C GLN A 152 -9.54 -17.15 9.67
N GLY A 153 -8.29 -16.84 9.31
CA GLY A 153 -7.72 -15.50 9.51
C GLY A 153 -8.32 -14.44 8.59
N TRP A 154 -8.60 -14.82 7.33
CA TRP A 154 -9.18 -13.91 6.33
C TRP A 154 -10.64 -13.57 6.62
N ARG A 155 -11.43 -14.55 7.06
CA ARG A 155 -12.83 -14.34 7.45
C ARG A 155 -12.96 -13.32 8.59
N LEU A 156 -12.03 -13.34 9.55
CA LEU A 156 -12.02 -12.37 10.65
C LEU A 156 -11.65 -10.96 10.17
N HIS A 157 -10.67 -10.83 9.27
CA HIS A 157 -10.30 -9.54 8.68
C HIS A 157 -11.48 -8.86 7.96
N HIS A 158 -12.28 -9.63 7.22
CA HIS A 158 -13.46 -9.08 6.55
C HIS A 158 -14.60 -8.68 7.47
N LEU A 159 -14.78 -9.40 8.58
CA LEU A 159 -15.81 -9.10 9.57
C LEU A 159 -15.41 -7.93 10.49
N SER A 160 -14.12 -7.64 10.63
CA SER A 160 -13.62 -6.51 11.44
C SER A 160 -13.47 -5.20 10.67
N GLN A 161 -13.92 -5.13 9.41
CA GLN A 161 -13.94 -3.86 8.68
C GLN A 161 -14.97 -2.93 9.33
N TRP A 162 -14.45 -1.96 10.08
CA TRP A 162 -15.15 -0.74 10.51
C TRP A 162 -15.97 -0.17 9.32
N PRO A 163 -17.12 0.49 9.56
CA PRO A 163 -17.94 1.02 8.49
C PRO A 163 -17.21 2.19 7.81
N GLY A 164 -16.47 1.87 6.74
CA GLY A 164 -15.66 2.78 5.95
C GLY A 164 -14.65 2.08 5.05
N GLY A 165 -14.94 0.84 4.63
CA GLY A 165 -14.01 -0.04 3.94
C GLY A 165 -13.54 0.45 2.56
N GLY A 166 -12.47 -0.19 2.09
CA GLY A 166 -12.00 -0.13 0.71
C GLY A 166 -10.54 0.30 0.58
N GLY A 167 -9.65 -0.67 0.40
CA GLY A 167 -8.41 -0.50 -0.38
C GLY A 167 -7.47 0.64 -0.02
N GLU A 168 -6.99 0.70 1.22
CA GLU A 168 -5.87 1.54 1.58
C GLU A 168 -5.06 0.78 2.65
N LEU A 169 -3.74 0.81 2.53
CA LEU A 169 -2.79 0.14 3.43
C LEU A 169 -3.20 0.29 4.89
N VAL A 170 -3.13 -0.80 5.66
CA VAL A 170 -3.41 -0.82 7.10
C VAL A 170 -2.61 0.31 7.77
N PRO A 171 -3.28 1.35 8.31
CA PRO A 171 -2.53 2.46 8.90
C PRO A 171 -1.97 2.00 10.26
N GLU A 172 -0.65 1.96 10.40
CA GLU A 172 0.09 1.65 11.63
C GLU A 172 -0.07 2.70 12.76
N ASN A 173 -0.91 3.72 12.57
CA ASN A 173 -1.10 4.76 13.59
C ASN A 173 -2.25 4.42 14.54
N GLY A 174 -1.93 3.55 15.49
CA GLY A 174 -2.71 3.35 16.71
C GLY A 174 -2.81 4.63 17.54
N ARG A 175 -3.86 5.42 17.32
CA ARG A 175 -4.46 6.22 18.40
C ARG A 175 -5.57 5.40 19.03
N ARG A 176 -5.23 4.70 20.13
CA ARG A 176 -6.21 4.16 21.07
C ARG A 176 -7.05 5.32 21.61
N GLY A 177 -8.23 5.52 21.02
CA GLY A 177 -9.29 6.31 21.63
C GLY A 177 -9.70 5.63 22.92
N ALA A 178 -9.35 6.26 24.04
CA ALA A 178 -9.75 5.87 25.36
C ALA A 178 -11.28 5.89 25.49
N LEU A 179 -11.91 4.72 25.45
CA LEU A 179 -13.24 4.54 26.04
C LEU A 179 -13.03 4.30 27.54
N ARG A 180 -13.22 5.38 28.30
CA ARG A 180 -13.46 5.32 29.74
C ARG A 180 -14.81 4.66 29.95
N ASP A 181 -14.82 3.43 30.47
CA ASP A 181 -15.96 2.91 31.23
C ASP A 181 -15.44 2.49 32.60
N HIS A 182 -15.53 3.44 33.53
CA HIS A 182 -15.34 3.18 34.95
C HIS A 182 -16.67 3.46 35.66
N GLN A 183 -17.11 2.45 36.40
CA GLN A 183 -18.09 2.49 37.50
C GLN A 183 -19.56 2.23 37.16
N SER A 184 -19.87 0.93 37.09
CA SER A 184 -21.03 0.37 37.76
C SER A 184 -20.96 0.66 39.27
N GLY A 185 -21.88 1.47 39.78
CA GLY A 185 -22.03 1.77 41.20
C GLY A 185 -23.46 2.17 41.53
N ARG A 186 -24.34 1.19 41.78
CA ARG A 186 -25.56 1.35 42.57
C ARG A 186 -25.68 0.15 43.49
N GLY A 187 -25.52 0.41 44.79
CA GLY A 187 -25.72 -0.54 45.87
C GLY A 187 -25.58 0.18 47.21
N ALA A 188 -26.73 0.36 47.88
CA ALA A 188 -26.97 0.95 49.21
C ALA A 188 -26.80 2.47 49.36
#